data_AF-A0A2D5PP56-F1
#
_entry.id   AF-A0A2D5PP56-F1
#
_cell.length_a   1.000
_cell.length_b   1.000
_cell.length_c   1.000
_cell.angle_alpha   90.00
_cell.angle_beta   90.00
_cell.angle_gamma   90.00
#
_symmetry.space_group_name_H-M   'P 1'
#
loop_
_entity.id
_entity.type
_entity.pdbx_description
1 polymer ?
#
loop_
_entity_poly.entity_id
_entity_poly.type
_entity_poly.pdbx_seq_one_letter_code
_entity_poly.pdbx_strand_id
1 'polypeptide(L)'
;MKLLLLMQRISTNKAVLALIIPAIIVYFIMLLYTIPKVSAYAPGINLFDLLPTGYSFEYAINLLDTLGSDGRELYLYRQLPLDFIFAGLFAGSCCLLLSWLFLKTQQTNSKLFYFCYIP
;
A
#
# COMPACT_ATOMS: atom_id res chain seq x y z
N MET A 1 -20.93 -18.14 -4.37
CA MET A 1 -20.16 -19.31 -4.89
C MET A 1 -19.18 -18.95 -6.01
N LYS A 2 -19.55 -18.17 -7.03
CA LYS A 2 -18.65 -17.80 -8.16
C LYS A 2 -17.35 -17.08 -7.73
N LEU A 3 -17.43 -16.16 -6.77
CA LEU A 3 -16.27 -15.38 -6.28
C LEU A 3 -15.23 -16.25 -5.54
N LEU A 4 -15.70 -17.22 -4.76
CA LEU A 4 -14.85 -18.16 -4.03
C LEU A 4 -14.06 -19.07 -4.98
N LEU A 5 -14.72 -19.56 -6.04
CA LEU A 5 -14.09 -20.33 -7.11
C LEU A 5 -13.06 -19.51 -7.89
N LEU A 6 -13.34 -18.22 -8.13
CA LEU A 6 -12.39 -17.32 -8.77
C LEU A 6 -11.14 -17.13 -7.90
N MET A 7 -11.30 -16.86 -6.60
CA MET A 7 -10.18 -16.74 -5.68
C MET A 7 -9.38 -18.04 -5.57
N GLN A 8 -10.04 -19.19 -5.51
CA GLN A 8 -9.37 -20.49 -5.53
C GLN A 8 -8.52 -20.70 -6.78
N ARG A 9 -9.01 -20.26 -7.94
CA ARG A 9 -8.29 -20.36 -9.20
C ARG A 9 -7.08 -19.42 -9.27
N ILE A 10 -7.21 -18.20 -8.74
CA ILE A 10 -6.18 -17.16 -8.85
C ILE A 10 -5.13 -17.27 -7.74
N SER A 11 -5.50 -17.71 -6.53
CA SER A 11 -4.64 -17.75 -5.34
C SER A 11 -3.59 -18.85 -5.44
N THR A 12 -2.60 -18.62 -6.29
CA THR A 12 -1.42 -19.45 -6.47
C THR A 12 -0.20 -18.71 -5.92
N ASN A 13 0.84 -19.45 -5.53
CA ASN A 13 2.11 -18.84 -5.11
C ASN A 13 2.68 -17.89 -6.19
N LYS A 14 2.54 -18.23 -7.47
CA LYS A 14 2.96 -17.38 -8.60
C LYS A 14 2.17 -16.08 -8.66
N ALA A 15 0.86 -16.11 -8.43
CA ALA A 15 0.02 -14.90 -8.42
C ALA A 15 0.33 -13.98 -7.23
N VAL A 16 0.60 -14.56 -6.06
CA VAL A 16 1.08 -13.78 -4.90
C VAL A 16 2.41 -13.10 -5.23
N LEU A 17 3.37 -13.85 -5.80
CA LEU A 17 4.65 -13.29 -6.22
C LEU A 17 4.50 -12.19 -7.28
N ALA A 18 3.57 -12.35 -8.21
CA ALA A 18 3.29 -11.38 -9.26
C ALA A 18 2.75 -10.04 -8.72
N LEU A 19 2.16 -9.99 -7.52
CA LEU A 19 1.72 -8.74 -6.89
C LEU A 19 2.74 -8.19 -5.88
N ILE A 20 3.33 -9.07 -5.05
CA ILE A 20 4.25 -8.63 -3.98
C ILE A 20 5.56 -8.08 -4.55
N ILE A 21 6.09 -8.64 -5.65
CA ILE A 21 7.34 -8.17 -6.24
C ILE A 21 7.18 -6.73 -6.76
N PRO A 22 6.17 -6.40 -7.58
CA PRO A 22 5.89 -5.01 -7.92
C PRO A 22 5.63 -4.11 -6.72
N ALA A 23 4.91 -4.57 -5.69
CA ALA A 23 4.68 -3.79 -4.47
C ALA A 23 6.00 -3.40 -3.80
N ILE A 24 6.92 -4.35 -3.65
CA ILE A 24 8.25 -4.11 -3.08
C ILE A 24 9.06 -3.15 -3.94
N ILE A 25 9.01 -3.27 -5.27
CA ILE A 25 9.70 -2.35 -6.19
C ILE A 25 9.16 -0.93 -6.02
N VAL A 26 7.84 -0.75 -6.02
CA VAL A 26 7.21 0.56 -5.81
C VAL A 26 7.58 1.13 -4.45
N TYR A 27 7.57 0.31 -3.40
CA TYR A 27 8.00 0.70 -2.06
C TYR A 27 9.44 1.21 -2.02
N PHE A 28 10.38 0.51 -2.67
CA PHE A 28 11.76 0.98 -2.75
C PHE A 28 11.92 2.26 -3.58
N ILE A 29 11.13 2.43 -4.65
CA ILE A 29 11.10 3.70 -5.39
C ILE A 29 10.64 4.83 -4.46
N MET A 30 9.63 4.59 -3.63
CA MET A 30 9.17 5.60 -2.67
C MET A 30 10.24 5.96 -1.66
N LEU A 31 10.80 4.96 -0.98
CA LEU A 31 11.81 5.15 0.06
C LEU A 31 13.09 5.83 -0.45
N LEU A 32 13.57 5.44 -1.63
CA LEU A 32 14.88 5.86 -2.13
C LEU A 32 14.81 7.11 -3.01
N TYR A 33 13.63 7.44 -3.56
CA TYR A 33 13.51 8.48 -4.56
C TYR A 33 12.43 9.51 -4.25
N THR A 34 11.16 9.14 -4.23
CA THR A 34 10.09 10.16 -4.15
C THR A 34 9.96 10.77 -2.75
N ILE A 35 10.04 9.97 -1.68
CA ILE A 35 10.01 10.50 -0.30
C ILE A 35 11.18 11.45 -0.06
N PRO A 36 12.47 11.08 -0.29
CA PRO A 36 13.58 12.01 -0.10
C PRO A 36 13.45 13.30 -0.92
N LYS A 37 12.93 13.21 -2.16
CA LYS A 37 12.74 14.38 -3.01
C LYS A 37 11.66 15.33 -2.50
N VAL A 38 10.53 14.83 -2.01
CA VAL A 38 9.51 15.69 -1.41
C VAL A 38 10.01 16.25 -0.07
N SER A 39 10.62 15.41 0.77
CA SER A 39 11.15 15.84 2.07
C SER A 39 12.25 16.90 1.97
N ALA A 40 12.94 17.01 0.83
CA ALA A 40 13.89 18.09 0.58
C ALA A 40 13.23 19.49 0.58
N TYR A 41 11.93 19.58 0.28
CA TYR A 41 11.16 20.83 0.36
C TYR A 41 10.69 21.14 1.79
N ALA A 42 10.64 20.14 2.68
CA ALA A 42 10.20 20.29 4.07
C ALA A 42 11.21 19.68 5.06
N PRO A 43 12.44 20.23 5.13
CA PRO A 43 13.49 19.66 5.96
C PRO A 43 13.11 19.65 7.44
N GLY A 44 13.24 18.50 8.09
CA GLY A 44 12.92 18.32 9.51
C GLY A 44 11.43 18.12 9.82
N ILE A 45 10.55 18.08 8.80
CA ILE A 45 9.13 17.77 8.94
C ILE A 45 8.84 16.46 8.22
N ASN A 46 8.20 15.51 8.92
CA ASN A 46 7.81 14.24 8.31
C ASN A 46 6.59 14.41 7.40
N LEU A 47 6.58 13.73 6.27
CA LEU A 47 5.42 13.67 5.37
C LEU A 47 4.26 12.91 6.03
N PHE A 48 3.04 13.11 5.52
CA PHE A 48 1.81 12.54 6.08
C PHE A 48 1.82 11.01 6.18
N ASP A 49 2.36 10.34 5.17
CA ASP A 49 2.46 8.89 5.02
C ASP A 49 3.44 8.25 6.02
N LEU A 50 4.36 9.03 6.59
CA LEU A 50 5.30 8.58 7.62
C LEU A 50 4.76 8.71 9.05
N LEU A 51 3.52 9.17 9.22
CA LEU A 51 2.88 9.43 10.51
C LEU A 51 1.74 8.43 10.77
N PRO A 52 2.04 7.18 11.19
CA PRO A 52 1.04 6.14 11.37
C PRO A 52 0.03 6.43 12.49
N THR A 53 0.39 7.34 13.41
CA THR A 53 -0.48 7.80 14.51
C THR A 53 -1.36 8.98 14.14
N GLY A 54 -1.27 9.47 12.89
CA GLY A 54 -1.93 10.69 12.42
C GLY A 54 -1.17 11.97 12.76
N TYR A 55 -1.80 13.12 12.49
CA TYR A 55 -1.26 14.47 12.65
C TYR A 55 -2.35 15.48 12.98
N SER A 56 -1.98 16.62 13.58
CA SER A 56 -2.91 17.71 13.89
C SER A 56 -3.19 18.60 12.67
N PHE A 57 -4.24 19.41 12.75
CA PHE A 57 -4.53 20.43 11.74
C PHE A 57 -3.37 21.42 11.56
N GLU A 58 -2.80 21.91 12.66
CA GLU A 58 -1.66 22.84 12.64
C GLU A 58 -0.43 22.22 11.98
N TYR A 59 -0.18 20.93 12.24
CA TYR A 59 0.90 20.19 11.58
C TYR A 59 0.68 20.12 10.06
N ALA A 60 -0.55 19.85 9.64
CA ALA A 60 -0.87 19.76 8.22
C ALA A 60 -0.67 21.09 7.49
N ILE A 61 -1.12 22.20 8.09
CA ILE A 61 -0.89 23.54 7.52
C ILE A 61 0.61 23.84 7.46
N ASN A 62 1.35 23.60 8.55
CA ASN A 62 2.79 23.84 8.60
C ASN A 62 3.54 23.03 7.52
N LEU A 63 3.22 21.74 7.35
CA LEU A 63 3.82 20.91 6.30
C LEU A 63 3.48 21.44 4.91
N LEU A 64 2.21 21.74 4.63
CA LEU A 64 1.77 22.20 3.31
C LEU A 64 2.35 23.57 2.94
N ASP A 65 2.51 24.46 3.92
CA ASP A 65 3.15 25.76 3.72
C ASP A 65 4.65 25.60 3.48
N THR A 66 5.32 24.74 4.26
CA THR A 66 6.76 24.48 4.09
C THR A 66 7.05 23.83 2.74
N LEU A 67 6.20 22.90 2.27
CA LEU A 67 6.34 22.26 0.95
C LEU A 67 6.24 23.27 -0.21
N GLY A 68 5.55 24.40 -0.03
CA GLY A 68 5.34 25.39 -1.09
C GLY A 68 4.54 24.84 -2.28
N SER A 69 4.53 25.56 -3.41
CA SER A 69 3.87 25.10 -4.64
C SER A 69 4.52 23.82 -5.18
N ASP A 70 5.84 23.83 -5.29
CA ASP A 70 6.61 22.83 -6.03
C ASP A 70 6.67 21.51 -5.28
N GLY A 71 6.89 21.55 -3.95
CA GLY A 71 6.85 20.36 -3.11
C GLY A 71 5.46 19.74 -3.06
N ARG A 72 4.40 20.55 -3.05
CA ARG A 72 3.00 20.04 -3.12
C ARG A 72 2.68 19.43 -4.47
N GLU A 73 3.13 20.02 -5.58
CA GLU A 73 2.96 19.43 -6.91
C GLU A 73 3.66 18.07 -6.99
N LEU A 74 4.92 18.01 -6.52
CA LEU A 74 5.67 16.77 -6.50
C LEU A 74 5.01 15.70 -5.61
N TYR A 75 4.51 16.09 -4.44
CA TYR A 75 3.78 15.20 -3.55
C TYR A 75 2.50 14.66 -4.19
N LEU A 76 1.67 15.54 -4.76
CA LEU A 76 0.36 15.19 -5.32
C LEU A 76 0.46 14.31 -6.56
N TYR A 77 1.44 14.57 -7.43
CA TYR A 77 1.54 13.91 -8.74
C TYR A 77 2.65 12.87 -8.86
N ARG A 78 3.55 12.73 -7.86
CA ARG A 78 4.58 11.68 -7.85
C ARG A 78 4.48 10.76 -6.64
N GLN A 79 4.44 11.31 -5.42
CA GLN A 79 4.42 10.50 -4.20
C GLN A 79 3.07 9.81 -4.03
N LEU A 80 1.98 10.59 -3.96
CA LEU A 80 0.64 10.08 -3.68
C LEU A 80 0.16 8.99 -4.66
N PRO A 81 0.39 9.09 -5.99
CA PRO A 81 0.03 8.00 -6.90
C PRO A 81 0.79 6.70 -6.62
N LEU A 82 2.07 6.78 -6.23
CA LEU A 82 2.85 5.61 -5.85
C LEU A 82 2.34 5.00 -4.55
N ASP A 83 1.93 5.81 -3.58
CA ASP A 83 1.31 5.33 -2.33
C ASP A 83 0.05 4.50 -2.62
N PHE A 84 -0.84 4.98 -3.50
CA PHE A 84 -2.04 4.25 -3.90
C PHE A 84 -1.72 2.96 -4.66
N ILE A 85 -0.75 2.99 -5.57
CA ILE A 85 -0.30 1.80 -6.31
C ILE A 85 0.27 0.77 -5.33
N PHE A 86 1.12 1.19 -4.40
CA PHE A 86 1.69 0.33 -3.37
C PHE A 86 0.59 -0.28 -2.50
N ALA A 87 -0.31 0.53 -1.95
CA ALA A 87 -1.42 0.06 -1.11
C ALA A 87 -2.31 -0.96 -1.85
N GLY A 88 -2.64 -0.69 -3.11
CA GLY A 88 -3.45 -1.60 -3.94
C GLY A 88 -2.74 -2.94 -4.23
N LEU A 89 -1.46 -2.90 -4.62
CA LEU A 89 -0.67 -4.11 -4.86
C LEU A 89 -0.47 -4.92 -3.59
N PHE A 90 -0.16 -4.24 -2.48
CA PHE A 90 0.07 -4.87 -1.19
C PHE A 90 -1.20 -5.53 -0.64
N ALA A 91 -2.32 -4.80 -0.60
CA ALA A 91 -3.62 -5.33 -0.21
C ALA A 91 -4.02 -6.56 -1.06
N GLY A 92 -3.88 -6.45 -2.39
CA GLY A 92 -4.15 -7.57 -3.29
C GLY A 92 -3.26 -8.79 -3.00
N SER A 93 -1.97 -8.56 -2.71
CA SER A 93 -1.04 -9.63 -2.36
C SER A 93 -1.41 -10.31 -1.03
N CYS A 94 -1.85 -9.54 -0.03
CA CYS A 94 -2.31 -10.06 1.27
C CYS A 94 -3.56 -10.92 1.11
N CYS A 95 -4.57 -10.44 0.37
CA CYS A 95 -5.79 -11.21 0.08
C CYS A 95 -5.48 -12.55 -0.61
N LEU A 96 -4.59 -12.56 -1.62
CA LEU A 96 -4.20 -13.77 -2.33
C LEU A 96 -3.35 -14.70 -1.45
N LEU A 97 -2.45 -14.16 -0.64
CA LEU A 97 -1.60 -14.93 0.27
C LEU A 97 -2.45 -15.63 1.34
N LEU A 98 -3.35 -14.90 1.99
CA LEU A 98 -4.28 -15.45 2.98
C LEU A 98 -5.17 -16.53 2.34
N SER A 99 -5.69 -16.27 1.13
CA SER A 99 -6.49 -17.24 0.38
C SER A 99 -5.69 -18.51 0.10
N TRP A 100 -4.49 -18.37 -0.45
CA TRP A 100 -3.62 -19.50 -0.75
C TRP A 100 -3.27 -20.31 0.51
N LEU A 101 -2.98 -19.63 1.63
CA LEU A 101 -2.68 -20.27 2.90
C LEU A 101 -3.87 -21.06 3.43
N PHE A 102 -5.06 -20.47 3.49
CA PHE A 102 -6.27 -21.14 3.98
C PHE A 102 -6.73 -22.26 3.06
N LEU A 103 -6.56 -22.15 1.74
CA LEU A 103 -6.83 -23.26 0.82
C LEU A 103 -5.90 -24.45 1.04
N LYS A 104 -4.69 -24.23 1.57
CA LYS A 104 -3.76 -25.30 1.90
C LYS A 104 -3.97 -25.91 3.29
N THR A 105 -4.51 -25.14 4.24
CA THR A 105 -4.51 -25.52 5.67
C THR A 105 -5.88 -25.72 6.28
N GLN A 106 -6.96 -25.24 5.67
CA GLN A 106 -8.30 -25.24 6.26
C GLN A 106 -9.35 -25.83 5.31
N GLN A 107 -10.44 -26.37 5.87
CA GLN A 107 -11.62 -26.70 5.07
C GLN A 107 -12.24 -25.40 4.53
N THR A 108 -12.51 -25.37 3.22
CA THR A 108 -13.05 -24.21 2.48
C THR A 108 -14.40 -23.69 3.01
N ASN A 109 -15.08 -24.46 3.86
CA ASN A 109 -16.36 -24.13 4.50
C ASN A 109 -16.22 -23.46 5.88
N SER A 110 -15.00 -23.24 6.39
CA SER A 110 -14.84 -22.56 7.69
C SER A 110 -15.15 -21.06 7.57
N LYS A 111 -15.80 -20.50 8.59
CA LYS A 111 -16.06 -19.04 8.68
C LYS A 111 -14.79 -18.20 8.60
N LEU A 112 -13.63 -18.79 8.95
CA LEU A 112 -12.32 -18.15 8.89
C LEU A 112 -11.88 -17.83 7.46
N PHE A 113 -12.39 -18.56 6.45
CA PHE A 113 -12.06 -18.30 5.05
C PHE A 113 -12.52 -16.91 4.59
N TYR A 114 -13.56 -16.33 5.22
CA TYR A 114 -14.05 -15.00 4.87
C TYR A 114 -13.05 -13.87 5.20
N PHE A 115 -12.08 -14.10 6.08
CA PHE A 115 -11.03 -13.12 6.36
C PHE A 115 -10.15 -12.81 5.14
N CYS A 116 -10.09 -13.70 4.14
CA CYS A 116 -9.35 -13.42 2.90
C CYS A 116 -9.95 -12.32 2.02
N TYR A 117 -11.20 -11.93 2.28
CA TYR A 117 -11.86 -10.82 1.59
C TYR A 117 -11.60 -9.47 2.26
N ILE A 118 -10.98 -9.47 3.45
CA ILE A 118 -10.61 -8.27 4.18
C ILE A 118 -9.15 -7.95 3.78
N PRO A 119 -8.93 -6.87 3.01
CA PRO A 119 -7.59 -6.44 2.61
C PRO A 119 -6.74 -5.98 3.79
#